data_AF-A0A1Q6VIH2-F1
#
_entry.id   AF-A0A1Q6VIH2-F1
#
_cell.length_a   1.000
_cell.length_b   1.000
_cell.length_c   1.000
_cell.angle_alpha   90.00
_cell.angle_beta   90.00
_cell.angle_gamma   90.00
#
_symmetry.space_group_name_H-M   'P 1'
#
loop_
_entity.id
_entity.type
_entity.pdbx_description
1 polymer ?
#
loop_
_entity_poly.entity_id
_entity_poly.type
_entity_poly.pdbx_seq_one_letter_code
_entity_poly.pdbx_strand_id
1 'polypeptide(L)'
;MSTSRKPRIGITLGDCAGIGPEIVDLALKSDRVPKSAEYKIIGKYPSCQPGSPTAETARAAAAALEEAVTLARRGELDAIVTGPVHKARMYDVGFKFPGQTEFFAERCGVKNFSMCLTGGKMTVALVTAHLPLRKAASALLQSEIVRVGLLLANFLEQRTLSNEASRNSTGLSRQVSHERTSTRSSVARLSIAVAGLNPHAGESGKLGREEIEIIAPAVAELNQSLLTSHELHPVFTGPHSPD
;
A
#
# COMPACT_ATOMS: atom_id res chain seq x y z
N MET A 1 -26.20 -12.24 -15.07
CA MET A 1 -26.33 -12.05 -13.60
C MET A 1 -24.97 -12.38 -12.99
N SER A 2 -24.12 -11.37 -12.74
CA SER A 2 -22.83 -11.62 -12.06
C SER A 2 -23.07 -11.53 -10.56
N THR A 3 -23.21 -12.67 -9.90
CA THR A 3 -23.18 -12.72 -8.44
C THR A 3 -21.75 -12.38 -8.02
N SER A 4 -21.53 -11.14 -7.60
CA SER A 4 -20.24 -10.69 -7.07
C SER A 4 -19.83 -11.61 -5.92
N ARG A 5 -18.82 -12.46 -6.15
CA ARG A 5 -18.28 -13.38 -5.15
C ARG A 5 -17.54 -12.54 -4.09
N LYS A 6 -17.71 -12.88 -2.81
CA LYS A 6 -16.98 -12.19 -1.72
C LYS A 6 -15.47 -12.22 -1.99
N PRO A 7 -14.75 -11.09 -1.84
CA PRO A 7 -13.29 -11.10 -1.89
C PRO A 7 -12.71 -12.05 -0.85
N ARG A 8 -11.74 -12.87 -1.23
CA ARG A 8 -10.98 -13.77 -0.36
C ARG A 8 -9.68 -13.11 0.05
N ILE A 9 -9.51 -12.91 1.35
CA ILE A 9 -8.34 -12.28 1.93
C ILE A 9 -7.58 -13.35 2.71
N GLY A 10 -6.36 -13.64 2.26
CA GLY A 10 -5.44 -14.53 2.98
C GLY A 10 -4.71 -13.75 4.06
N ILE A 11 -4.62 -14.31 5.26
CA ILE A 11 -3.90 -13.72 6.39
C ILE A 11 -2.78 -14.67 6.79
N THR A 12 -1.52 -14.26 6.69
CA THR A 12 -0.42 -14.97 7.35
C THR A 12 -0.27 -14.43 8.76
N LEU A 13 -0.03 -15.28 9.75
CA LEU A 13 0.19 -14.85 11.14
C LEU A 13 1.59 -14.25 11.36
N GLY A 14 2.48 -14.38 10.38
CA GLY A 14 3.90 -14.07 10.58
C GLY A 14 4.56 -15.09 11.49
N ASP A 15 5.45 -14.65 12.39
CA ASP A 15 6.03 -15.55 13.40
C ASP A 15 5.00 -15.82 14.50
N CYS A 16 4.59 -17.08 14.65
CA CYS A 16 3.54 -17.44 15.60
C CYS A 16 3.96 -17.31 17.08
N ALA A 17 5.25 -17.19 17.38
CA ALA A 17 5.72 -16.83 18.72
C ALA A 17 5.67 -15.31 18.97
N GLY A 18 5.43 -14.50 17.94
CA GLY A 18 5.23 -13.05 18.07
C GLY A 18 3.77 -12.70 18.37
N ILE A 19 3.42 -11.42 18.16
CA ILE A 19 2.07 -10.90 18.41
C ILE A 19 1.06 -11.24 17.30
N GLY A 20 1.51 -11.82 16.19
CA GLY A 20 0.67 -12.04 15.00
C GLY A 20 -0.62 -12.84 15.25
N PRO A 21 -0.56 -13.99 15.95
CA PRO A 21 -1.77 -14.77 16.25
C PRO A 21 -2.82 -13.99 17.07
N GLU A 22 -2.41 -13.29 18.13
CA GLU A 22 -3.33 -12.57 19.02
C GLU A 22 -3.98 -11.36 18.33
N ILE A 23 -3.22 -10.58 17.54
CA ILE A 23 -3.79 -9.41 16.85
C ILE A 23 -4.77 -9.84 15.75
N VAL A 24 -4.51 -10.97 15.08
CA VAL A 24 -5.39 -11.50 14.04
C VAL A 24 -6.67 -12.07 14.65
N ASP A 25 -6.56 -12.83 15.74
CA ASP A 25 -7.72 -13.35 16.47
C ASP A 25 -8.61 -12.21 16.99
N LEU A 26 -8.02 -11.20 17.62
CA LEU A 26 -8.74 -10.01 18.10
C LEU A 26 -9.39 -9.24 16.94
N ALA A 27 -8.71 -9.07 15.81
CA ALA A 27 -9.25 -8.38 14.65
C ALA A 27 -10.46 -9.14 14.06
N LEU A 28 -10.34 -10.46 13.87
CA LEU A 28 -11.41 -11.28 13.29
C LEU A 28 -12.62 -11.44 14.20
N LYS A 29 -12.43 -11.41 15.53
CA LYS A 29 -13.51 -11.38 16.51
C LYS A 29 -14.15 -10.01 16.69
N SER A 30 -13.49 -8.95 16.20
CA SER A 30 -14.05 -7.60 16.26
C SER A 30 -15.13 -7.39 15.19
N ASP A 31 -16.11 -6.53 15.47
CA ASP A 31 -17.08 -6.09 14.45
C ASP A 31 -16.51 -5.00 13.51
N ARG A 32 -15.20 -4.75 13.53
CA ARG A 32 -14.55 -3.72 12.70
C ARG A 32 -14.07 -4.24 11.34
N VAL A 33 -13.92 -5.54 11.21
CA VAL A 33 -13.47 -6.18 9.96
C VAL A 33 -14.68 -6.41 9.04
N PRO A 34 -14.65 -5.99 7.76
CA PRO A 34 -15.81 -6.11 6.87
C PRO A 34 -16.30 -7.55 6.66
N LYS A 35 -17.57 -7.82 6.99
CA LYS A 35 -18.23 -9.13 6.76
C LYS A 35 -18.52 -9.43 5.27
N SER A 36 -18.23 -8.45 4.40
CA SER A 36 -18.33 -8.55 2.93
C SER A 36 -17.17 -9.29 2.28
N ALA A 37 -16.10 -9.62 3.03
CA ALA A 37 -15.00 -10.45 2.58
C ALA A 37 -14.96 -11.79 3.34
N GLU A 38 -14.30 -12.77 2.75
CA GLU A 38 -13.94 -14.05 3.37
C GLU A 38 -12.49 -14.00 3.81
N TYR A 39 -12.21 -14.37 5.06
CA TYR A 39 -10.87 -14.35 5.62
C TYR A 39 -10.36 -15.78 5.84
N LYS A 40 -9.15 -16.06 5.39
CA LYS A 40 -8.51 -17.37 5.56
C LYS A 40 -7.14 -17.21 6.18
N ILE A 41 -6.90 -17.86 7.33
CA ILE A 41 -5.55 -17.99 7.87
C ILE A 41 -4.74 -18.93 6.96
N ILE A 42 -3.56 -18.48 6.54
CA ILE A 42 -2.67 -19.20 5.63
C ILE A 42 -1.48 -19.77 6.41
N GLY A 43 -1.10 -21.00 6.08
CA GLY A 43 0.02 -21.70 6.68
C GLY A 43 -0.38 -22.67 7.79
N LYS A 44 0.57 -23.53 8.15
CA LYS A 44 0.51 -24.42 9.31
C LYS A 44 1.53 -23.96 10.33
N TYR A 45 1.08 -23.74 11.56
CA TYR A 45 1.90 -23.20 12.62
C TYR A 45 2.16 -24.26 13.70
N PRO A 46 3.41 -24.40 14.19
CA PRO A 46 3.73 -25.30 15.27
C PRO A 46 3.18 -24.76 16.61
N SER A 47 3.22 -25.60 17.64
CA SER A 47 3.09 -25.11 19.01
C SER A 47 4.28 -24.20 19.34
N CYS A 48 4.03 -23.08 20.01
CA CYS A 48 5.06 -22.11 20.33
C CYS A 48 4.78 -21.38 21.64
N GLN A 49 5.83 -20.82 22.23
CA GLN A 49 5.73 -19.97 23.41
C GLN A 49 5.76 -18.49 22.98
N PRO A 50 4.77 -17.67 23.38
CA PRO A 50 4.77 -16.24 23.11
C PRO A 50 6.07 -15.57 23.59
N GLY A 51 6.61 -14.66 22.78
CA GLY A 51 7.86 -13.95 23.04
C GLY A 51 9.13 -14.77 22.79
N SER A 52 9.02 -16.03 22.34
CA SER A 52 10.18 -16.92 22.13
C SER A 52 10.28 -17.49 20.69
N PRO A 53 10.60 -16.66 19.68
CA PRO A 53 10.79 -17.11 18.29
C PRO A 53 11.88 -18.16 18.12
N THR A 54 11.56 -19.23 17.39
CA THR A 54 12.47 -20.35 17.10
C THR A 54 12.71 -20.51 15.60
N ALA A 55 13.66 -21.36 15.22
CA ALA A 55 13.85 -21.72 13.81
C ALA A 55 12.62 -22.44 13.23
N GLU A 56 11.83 -23.14 14.05
CA GLU A 56 10.62 -23.81 13.60
C GLU A 56 9.51 -22.80 13.28
N THR A 57 9.27 -21.82 14.16
CA THR A 57 8.27 -20.77 13.93
C THR A 57 8.65 -19.89 12.73
N ALA A 58 9.94 -19.61 12.54
CA ALA A 58 10.43 -18.89 11.37
C ALA A 58 10.24 -19.68 10.05
N ARG A 59 10.48 -21.00 10.05
CA ARG A 59 10.18 -21.85 8.88
C ARG A 59 8.68 -21.86 8.57
N ALA A 60 7.83 -21.93 9.59
CA ALA A 60 6.38 -21.86 9.42
C ALA A 60 5.94 -20.52 8.83
N ALA A 61 6.49 -19.41 9.32
CA ALA A 61 6.23 -18.07 8.79
C ALA A 61 6.65 -17.94 7.32
N ALA A 62 7.84 -18.43 6.96
CA ALA A 62 8.32 -18.45 5.57
C ALA A 62 7.41 -19.30 4.67
N ALA A 63 7.03 -20.49 5.11
CA ALA A 63 6.13 -21.38 4.36
C ALA A 63 4.75 -20.76 4.16
N ALA A 64 4.22 -20.05 5.16
CA ALA A 64 2.94 -19.34 5.05
C ALA A 64 2.99 -18.21 4.01
N LEU A 65 4.11 -17.47 3.92
CA LEU A 65 4.31 -16.45 2.90
C LEU A 65 4.35 -17.06 1.48
N GLU A 66 5.03 -18.19 1.30
CA GLU A 66 5.09 -18.93 0.04
C GLU A 66 3.73 -19.49 -0.39
N GLU A 67 2.98 -20.04 0.57
CA GLU A 67 1.61 -20.51 0.32
C GLU A 67 0.71 -19.33 -0.07
N ALA A 68 0.78 -18.21 0.64
CA ALA A 68 -0.05 -17.04 0.38
C ALA A 68 0.18 -16.48 -1.04
N VAL A 69 1.44 -16.32 -1.46
CA VAL A 69 1.74 -15.85 -2.82
C VAL A 69 1.33 -16.87 -3.88
N THR A 70 1.48 -18.17 -3.61
CA THR A 70 1.04 -19.23 -4.52
C THR A 70 -0.47 -19.17 -4.75
N LEU A 71 -1.25 -19.05 -3.68
CA LEU A 71 -2.72 -18.95 -3.77
C LEU A 71 -3.16 -17.66 -4.47
N ALA A 72 -2.54 -16.52 -4.17
CA ALA A 72 -2.85 -15.27 -4.86
C ALA A 72 -2.56 -15.35 -6.36
N ARG A 73 -1.41 -15.92 -6.76
CA ARG A 73 -1.03 -16.08 -8.17
C ARG A 73 -1.94 -17.04 -8.93
N ARG A 74 -2.58 -17.99 -8.26
CA ARG A 74 -3.59 -18.89 -8.82
C ARG A 74 -4.98 -18.26 -8.91
N GLY A 75 -5.14 -17.01 -8.47
CA GLY A 75 -6.44 -16.37 -8.35
C GLY A 75 -7.32 -17.03 -7.29
N GLU A 76 -6.74 -17.68 -6.28
CA GLU A 76 -7.44 -18.26 -5.13
C GLU A 76 -7.56 -17.26 -3.96
N LEU A 77 -6.78 -16.19 -3.97
CA LEU A 77 -6.88 -15.05 -3.05
C LEU A 77 -6.94 -13.75 -3.87
N ASP A 78 -7.76 -12.82 -3.40
CA ASP A 78 -7.92 -11.50 -4.00
C ASP A 78 -7.01 -10.46 -3.30
N ALA A 79 -6.59 -10.73 -2.06
CA ALA A 79 -5.60 -9.95 -1.32
C ALA A 79 -4.85 -10.80 -0.27
N ILE A 80 -3.70 -10.32 0.16
CA ILE A 80 -2.90 -10.89 1.26
C ILE A 80 -2.69 -9.82 2.33
N VAL A 81 -2.91 -10.20 3.59
CA VAL A 81 -2.55 -9.44 4.79
C VAL A 81 -1.48 -10.24 5.53
N THR A 82 -0.40 -9.59 5.94
CA THR A 82 0.71 -10.27 6.63
C THR A 82 0.86 -9.82 8.07
N GLY A 83 0.99 -10.79 8.97
CA GLY A 83 1.48 -10.58 10.32
C GLY A 83 2.99 -10.32 10.36
N PRO A 84 3.50 -9.80 11.49
CA PRO A 84 4.90 -9.45 11.67
C PRO A 84 5.79 -10.70 11.72
N VAL A 85 6.99 -10.61 11.15
CA VAL A 85 7.99 -11.68 11.15
C VAL A 85 9.25 -11.28 11.91
N HIS A 86 9.93 -12.24 12.51
CA HIS A 86 11.23 -12.01 13.15
C HIS A 86 12.37 -12.15 12.13
N LYS A 87 12.78 -11.04 11.49
CA LYS A 87 13.74 -11.03 10.36
C LYS A 87 15.03 -11.83 10.60
N ALA A 88 15.66 -11.69 11.76
CA ALA A 88 16.90 -12.42 12.04
C ALA A 88 16.70 -13.94 12.04
N ARG A 89 15.55 -14.43 12.55
CA ARG A 89 15.23 -15.87 12.58
C ARG A 89 14.84 -16.38 11.20
N MET A 90 14.18 -15.54 10.40
CA MET A 90 13.91 -15.83 9.00
C MET A 90 15.22 -16.06 8.23
N TYR A 91 16.24 -15.25 8.47
CA TYR A 91 17.57 -15.43 7.84
C TYR A 91 18.25 -16.72 8.29
N ASP A 92 18.19 -17.07 9.58
CA ASP A 92 18.74 -18.32 10.13
C ASP A 92 18.19 -19.57 9.41
N VAL A 93 16.96 -19.49 8.87
CA VAL A 93 16.28 -20.59 8.18
C VAL A 93 16.32 -20.49 6.65
N GLY A 94 17.16 -19.61 6.11
CA GLY A 94 17.42 -19.50 4.67
C GLY A 94 16.48 -18.57 3.91
N PHE A 95 15.71 -17.71 4.58
CA PHE A 95 15.00 -16.61 3.92
C PHE A 95 16.02 -15.59 3.40
N LYS A 96 15.93 -15.20 2.13
CA LYS A 96 16.97 -14.37 1.48
C LYS A 96 16.53 -12.93 1.18
N PHE A 97 15.31 -12.56 1.60
CA PHE A 97 14.72 -11.28 1.24
C PHE A 97 14.85 -10.26 2.38
N PRO A 98 15.19 -8.99 2.10
CA PRO A 98 15.26 -7.93 3.11
C PRO A 98 13.99 -7.75 3.96
N GLY A 99 12.84 -8.11 3.38
CA GLY A 99 11.53 -8.01 4.00
C GLY A 99 10.44 -8.69 3.18
N GLN A 100 9.20 -8.55 3.67
CA GLN A 100 8.01 -9.10 3.02
C GLN A 100 7.71 -8.41 1.68
N THR A 101 7.96 -7.09 1.59
CA THR A 101 7.76 -6.34 0.34
C THR A 101 8.61 -6.90 -0.79
N GLU A 102 9.92 -7.06 -0.56
CA GLU A 102 10.84 -7.59 -1.57
C GLU A 102 10.55 -9.06 -1.88
N PHE A 103 10.13 -9.84 -0.88
CA PHE A 103 9.70 -11.21 -1.07
C PHE A 103 8.52 -11.30 -2.06
N PHE A 104 7.44 -10.56 -1.83
CA PHE A 104 6.27 -10.62 -2.73
C PHE A 104 6.58 -10.04 -4.10
N ALA A 105 7.35 -8.96 -4.17
CA ALA A 105 7.78 -8.38 -5.44
C ALA A 105 8.51 -9.41 -6.31
N GLU A 106 9.51 -10.10 -5.76
CA GLU A 106 10.24 -11.15 -6.48
C GLU A 106 9.30 -12.29 -6.91
N ARG A 107 8.48 -12.80 -5.98
CA ARG A 107 7.61 -13.97 -6.23
C ARG A 107 6.47 -13.70 -7.22
N CYS A 108 6.07 -12.44 -7.33
CA CYS A 108 5.10 -11.97 -8.31
C CYS A 108 5.75 -11.49 -9.62
N GLY A 109 7.09 -11.44 -9.72
CA GLY A 109 7.79 -10.91 -10.88
C GLY A 109 7.61 -9.39 -11.06
N VAL A 110 7.34 -8.66 -9.98
CA VAL A 110 7.05 -7.23 -9.97
C VAL A 110 8.33 -6.47 -9.64
N LYS A 111 8.81 -5.65 -10.58
CA LYS A 111 9.97 -4.77 -10.37
C LYS A 111 9.59 -3.36 -9.93
N ASN A 112 8.41 -2.89 -10.33
CA ASN A 112 7.93 -1.55 -10.04
C ASN A 112 6.92 -1.58 -8.89
N PHE A 113 7.40 -1.36 -7.67
CA PHE A 113 6.59 -1.27 -6.46
C PHE A 113 7.10 -0.13 -5.56
N SER A 114 6.27 0.31 -4.62
CA SER A 114 6.64 1.32 -3.63
C SER A 114 5.91 1.06 -2.32
N MET A 115 6.46 1.59 -1.22
CA MET A 115 5.79 1.55 0.07
C MET A 115 4.70 2.63 0.11
N CYS A 116 3.51 2.23 0.54
CA CYS A 116 2.39 3.13 0.77
C CYS A 116 1.77 2.85 2.14
N LEU A 117 1.59 3.91 2.93
CA LEU A 117 0.93 3.91 4.22
C LEU A 117 -0.46 4.52 4.02
N THR A 118 -1.50 3.84 4.48
CA THR A 118 -2.85 4.34 4.27
C THR A 118 -3.76 4.09 5.48
N GLY A 119 -4.53 5.10 5.84
CA GLY A 119 -5.43 5.08 6.99
C GLY A 119 -6.43 6.22 6.94
N GLY A 120 -7.72 5.92 7.12
CA GLY A 120 -8.78 6.92 7.02
C GLY A 120 -8.74 7.67 5.69
N LYS A 121 -8.62 9.01 5.77
CA LYS A 121 -8.55 9.92 4.61
C LYS A 121 -7.12 10.17 4.12
N MET A 122 -6.11 9.65 4.79
CA MET A 122 -4.71 9.93 4.47
C MET A 122 -4.05 8.72 3.81
N THR A 123 -3.30 8.99 2.74
CA THR A 123 -2.50 8.00 2.03
C THR A 123 -1.17 8.65 1.67
N VAL A 124 -0.08 8.02 2.06
CA VAL A 124 1.28 8.53 1.89
C VAL A 124 2.12 7.46 1.20
N ALA A 125 2.70 7.77 0.05
CA ALA A 125 3.73 6.94 -0.56
C ALA A 125 5.11 7.51 -0.22
N LEU A 126 6.09 6.63 -0.06
CA LEU A 126 7.46 7.02 0.26
C LEU A 126 8.33 6.92 -0.98
N VAL A 127 9.01 8.00 -1.35
CA VAL A 127 10.00 8.00 -2.45
C VAL A 127 11.24 7.20 -2.05
N THR A 128 11.67 7.34 -0.79
CA THR A 128 12.75 6.54 -0.20
C THR A 128 12.28 5.88 1.09
N ALA A 129 12.80 4.69 1.41
CA ALA A 129 12.45 3.94 2.62
C ALA A 129 13.68 3.25 3.22
N HIS A 130 13.72 3.11 4.55
CA HIS A 130 14.76 2.38 5.30
C HIS A 130 16.22 2.77 4.98
N LEU A 131 16.48 4.06 4.74
CA LEU A 131 17.83 4.59 4.53
C LEU A 131 18.28 5.41 5.76
N PRO A 132 19.59 5.45 6.08
CA PRO A 132 20.12 6.44 7.00
C PRO A 132 19.81 7.86 6.50
N LEU A 133 19.39 8.76 7.39
CA LEU A 133 18.98 10.13 7.03
C LEU A 133 20.05 10.87 6.19
N ARG A 134 21.33 10.70 6.52
CA ARG A 134 22.46 11.28 5.75
C ARG A 134 22.53 10.88 4.27
N LYS A 135 21.80 9.82 3.86
CA LYS A 135 21.71 9.34 2.47
C LYS A 135 20.40 9.76 1.80
N ALA A 136 19.45 10.36 2.51
CA ALA A 136 18.12 10.66 1.97
C ALA A 136 18.21 11.64 0.79
N ALA A 137 18.93 12.75 0.97
CA ALA A 137 19.12 13.77 -0.06
C ALA A 137 19.79 13.21 -1.33
N SER A 138 20.90 12.48 -1.16
CA SER A 138 21.65 11.93 -2.30
C SER A 138 20.99 10.74 -2.98
N ALA A 139 20.03 10.07 -2.32
CA ALA A 139 19.24 9.00 -2.90
C ALA A 139 17.99 9.51 -3.65
N LEU A 140 17.65 10.80 -3.52
CA LEU A 140 16.48 11.37 -4.14
C LEU A 140 16.75 11.60 -5.64
N LEU A 141 15.89 11.03 -6.48
CA LEU A 141 15.96 11.18 -7.94
C LEU A 141 14.60 11.61 -8.48
N GLN A 142 14.61 12.48 -9.49
CA GLN A 142 13.40 12.92 -10.20
C GLN A 142 12.60 11.72 -10.70
N SER A 143 13.28 10.75 -11.33
CA SER A 143 12.67 9.53 -11.85
C SER A 143 11.98 8.69 -10.77
N GLU A 144 12.51 8.65 -9.55
CA GLU A 144 11.89 7.92 -8.44
C GLU A 144 10.65 8.64 -7.91
N ILE A 145 10.67 9.97 -7.84
CA ILE A 145 9.47 10.77 -7.49
C ILE A 145 8.36 10.52 -8.52
N VAL A 146 8.69 10.57 -9.81
CA VAL A 146 7.72 10.31 -10.89
C VAL A 146 7.18 8.89 -10.80
N ARG A 147 8.06 7.89 -10.68
CA ARG A 147 7.67 6.47 -10.57
C ARG A 147 6.72 6.22 -9.39
N VAL A 148 7.06 6.73 -8.21
CA VAL A 148 6.24 6.57 -6.99
C VAL A 148 4.95 7.37 -7.09
N GLY A 149 4.98 8.58 -7.65
CA GLY A 149 3.79 9.41 -7.89
C GLY A 149 2.76 8.71 -8.78
N LEU A 150 3.20 8.06 -9.85
CA LEU A 150 2.32 7.29 -10.74
C LEU A 150 1.76 6.03 -10.05
N LEU A 151 2.57 5.31 -9.26
CA LEU A 151 2.09 4.19 -8.47
C LEU A 151 1.02 4.61 -7.45
N LEU A 152 1.22 5.75 -6.77
CA LEU A 152 0.27 6.30 -5.82
C LEU A 152 -1.03 6.74 -6.50
N ALA A 153 -0.94 7.39 -7.65
CA ALA A 153 -2.12 7.79 -8.43
C ALA A 153 -2.98 6.58 -8.81
N ASN A 154 -2.37 5.54 -9.36
CA ASN A 154 -3.07 4.29 -9.71
C ASN A 154 -3.70 3.63 -8.48
N PHE A 155 -2.99 3.61 -7.34
CA PHE A 155 -3.55 3.08 -6.09
C PHE A 155 -4.77 3.87 -5.61
N LEU A 156 -4.71 5.21 -5.66
CA LEU A 156 -5.81 6.08 -5.24
C LEU A 156 -7.03 5.98 -6.15
N GLU A 157 -6.83 5.82 -7.46
CA GLU A 157 -7.90 5.57 -8.42
C GLU A 157 -8.66 4.28 -8.05
N GLN A 158 -7.95 3.17 -7.87
CA GLN A 158 -8.55 1.89 -7.49
C GLN A 158 -9.28 1.96 -6.14
N ARG A 159 -8.70 2.66 -5.16
CA ARG A 159 -9.31 2.88 -3.84
C ARG A 159 -10.60 3.70 -3.94
N THR A 160 -10.64 4.71 -4.81
CA THR A 160 -11.79 5.60 -4.96
C THR A 160 -12.95 4.88 -5.64
N LEU A 161 -12.69 4.14 -6.73
CA LEU A 161 -13.69 3.32 -7.41
C LEU A 161 -14.31 2.28 -6.46
N SER A 162 -13.50 1.67 -5.60
CA SER A 162 -13.97 0.72 -4.58
C SER A 162 -14.91 1.36 -3.55
N ASN A 163 -14.63 2.61 -3.15
CA ASN A 163 -15.46 3.35 -2.19
C ASN A 163 -16.81 3.77 -2.79
N GLU A 164 -16.83 4.18 -4.06
CA GLU A 164 -18.06 4.56 -4.76
C GLU A 164 -18.98 3.35 -4.97
N ALA A 165 -18.42 2.20 -5.38
CA ALA A 165 -19.17 0.95 -5.51
C ALA A 165 -19.82 0.52 -4.17
N SER A 166 -19.09 0.69 -3.06
CA SER A 166 -19.60 0.40 -1.71
C SER A 166 -20.73 1.35 -1.29
N ARG A 167 -20.61 2.65 -1.56
CA ARG A 167 -21.66 3.65 -1.29
C ARG A 167 -22.94 3.40 -2.07
N ASN A 168 -22.83 3.05 -3.35
CA ASN A 168 -23.99 2.76 -4.19
C ASN A 168 -24.71 1.47 -3.78
N SER A 169 -23.99 0.50 -3.19
CA SER A 169 -24.57 -0.75 -2.69
C SER A 169 -25.25 -0.64 -1.32
N THR A 170 -24.98 0.41 -0.54
CA THR A 170 -25.46 0.59 0.85
C THR A 170 -26.75 1.40 0.97
N GLY A 171 -27.39 1.77 -0.13
CA GLY A 171 -28.74 2.33 -0.12
C GLY A 171 -28.89 3.69 0.60
N LEU A 172 -27.80 4.38 0.97
CA LEU A 172 -27.86 5.78 1.40
C LEU A 172 -28.06 6.71 0.18
N SER A 173 -29.13 6.48 -0.56
CA SER A 173 -29.69 7.43 -1.50
C SER A 173 -30.37 8.53 -0.67
N ARG A 174 -29.66 9.63 -0.43
CA ARG A 174 -30.33 10.89 -0.12
C ARG A 174 -31.26 11.15 -1.31
N GLN A 175 -32.57 11.01 -1.10
CA GLN A 175 -33.59 11.35 -2.09
C GLN A 175 -33.35 12.78 -2.55
N VAL A 176 -32.89 12.94 -3.78
CA VAL A 176 -33.08 14.16 -4.55
C VAL A 176 -33.84 13.74 -5.79
N SER A 177 -35.01 14.36 -5.93
CA SER A 177 -36.03 14.13 -6.93
C SER A 177 -35.50 14.27 -8.36
N HIS A 178 -36.14 13.51 -9.25
CA HIS A 178 -35.90 13.37 -10.67
C HIS A 178 -35.56 14.65 -11.44
N GLU A 179 -34.40 14.65 -12.08
CA GLU A 179 -34.25 15.06 -13.48
C GLU A 179 -33.14 14.23 -14.12
N ARG A 180 -33.49 13.45 -15.14
CA ARG A 180 -32.56 12.66 -15.96
C ARG A 180 -31.81 13.62 -16.89
N THR A 181 -30.72 14.19 -16.42
CA THR A 181 -29.66 14.74 -17.26
C THR A 181 -28.41 13.88 -17.13
N SER A 182 -27.74 13.67 -18.26
CA SER A 182 -26.49 12.94 -18.38
C SER A 182 -25.36 13.62 -17.59
N THR A 183 -25.30 13.40 -16.28
CA THR A 183 -24.19 13.81 -15.44
C THR A 183 -23.33 12.59 -15.16
N ARG A 184 -22.25 12.45 -15.94
CA ARG A 184 -21.09 11.65 -15.53
C ARG A 184 -20.78 12.02 -14.09
N SER A 185 -20.68 11.01 -13.21
CA SER A 185 -20.25 11.16 -11.83
C SER A 185 -19.10 12.15 -11.77
N SER A 186 -19.28 13.28 -11.09
CA SER A 186 -18.22 14.25 -10.82
C SER A 186 -17.27 13.64 -9.78
N VAL A 187 -16.47 12.67 -10.21
CA VAL A 187 -15.43 12.11 -9.35
C VAL A 187 -14.47 13.24 -9.04
N ALA A 188 -14.34 13.57 -7.76
CA ALA A 188 -13.47 14.64 -7.32
C ALA A 188 -12.06 14.38 -7.86
N ARG A 189 -11.52 15.38 -8.57
CA ARG A 189 -10.17 15.33 -9.14
C ARG A 189 -9.18 14.94 -8.05
N LEU A 190 -8.46 13.83 -8.21
CA LEU A 190 -7.49 13.37 -7.22
C LEU A 190 -6.39 14.43 -7.08
N SER A 191 -6.12 14.88 -5.85
CA SER A 191 -5.03 15.82 -5.59
C SER A 191 -3.95 15.10 -4.79
N ILE A 192 -2.72 15.13 -5.32
CA ILE A 192 -1.56 14.49 -4.69
C ILE A 192 -0.53 15.59 -4.40
N ALA A 193 -0.22 15.77 -3.12
CA ALA A 193 0.81 16.70 -2.68
C ALA A 193 2.16 15.98 -2.60
N VAL A 194 3.21 16.62 -3.12
CA VAL A 194 4.60 16.18 -3.01
C VAL A 194 5.28 17.06 -1.97
N ALA A 195 5.75 16.46 -0.88
CA ALA A 195 6.51 17.16 0.16
C ALA A 195 7.89 17.56 -0.36
N GLY A 196 8.38 18.72 0.08
CA GLY A 196 9.77 19.12 -0.01
C GLY A 196 10.66 18.21 0.85
N LEU A 197 11.95 18.19 0.52
CA LEU A 197 12.97 17.48 1.29
C LEU A 197 13.49 18.37 2.42
N ASN A 198 13.76 19.63 2.10
CA ASN A 198 14.36 20.60 3.00
C ASN A 198 13.28 21.33 3.81
N PRO A 199 13.61 21.83 5.02
CA PRO A 199 12.74 22.75 5.76
C PRO A 199 12.32 23.93 4.88
N HIS A 200 11.09 24.42 5.03
CA HIS A 200 10.56 25.53 4.23
C HIS A 200 10.60 25.25 2.71
N ALA A 201 10.63 23.98 2.30
CA ALA A 201 10.85 23.56 0.90
C ALA A 201 12.07 24.26 0.27
N GLY A 202 13.17 24.33 1.03
CA GLY A 202 14.46 24.86 0.57
C GLY A 202 14.59 26.38 0.65
N GLU A 203 13.55 27.12 1.07
CA GLU A 203 13.56 28.58 1.24
C GLU A 203 14.14 29.30 -0.01
N SER A 204 13.56 29.01 -1.18
CA SER A 204 14.02 29.52 -2.48
C SER A 204 15.50 29.23 -2.79
N GLY A 205 16.01 28.08 -2.35
CA GLY A 205 17.39 27.65 -2.57
C GLY A 205 18.37 27.99 -1.45
N LYS A 206 17.92 28.70 -0.40
CA LYS A 206 18.79 29.09 0.73
C LYS A 206 19.06 27.94 1.70
N LEU A 207 18.16 26.97 1.78
CA LEU A 207 18.23 25.82 2.68
C LEU A 207 18.37 24.48 1.93
N GLY A 208 18.99 24.50 0.76
CA GLY A 208 19.08 23.34 -0.14
C GLY A 208 18.41 23.62 -1.48
N ARG A 209 18.75 22.83 -2.50
CA ARG A 209 18.34 23.07 -3.91
C ARG A 209 17.57 21.90 -4.51
N GLU A 210 17.37 20.83 -3.78
CA GLU A 210 16.69 19.62 -4.21
C GLU A 210 15.25 19.90 -4.66
N GLU A 211 14.56 20.87 -4.05
CA GLU A 211 13.24 21.32 -4.50
C GLU A 211 13.26 21.88 -5.91
N ILE A 212 14.25 22.73 -6.22
CA ILE A 212 14.38 23.42 -7.50
C ILE A 212 14.89 22.46 -8.57
N GLU A 213 15.86 21.62 -8.21
CA GLU A 213 16.63 20.80 -9.16
C GLU A 213 16.04 19.41 -9.39
N ILE A 214 15.24 18.89 -8.46
CA ILE A 214 14.75 17.51 -8.48
C ILE A 214 13.23 17.43 -8.33
N ILE A 215 12.68 18.04 -7.27
CA ILE A 215 11.27 17.82 -6.89
C ILE A 215 10.31 18.60 -7.78
N ALA A 216 10.53 19.90 -8.00
CA ALA A 216 9.67 20.71 -8.87
C ALA A 216 9.69 20.20 -10.33
N PRO A 217 10.84 19.81 -10.91
CA PRO A 217 10.88 19.11 -12.20
C PRO A 217 10.05 17.81 -12.21
N ALA A 218 10.14 16.98 -11.16
CA ALA A 218 9.35 15.76 -11.06
C ALA A 218 7.84 16.03 -11.01
N VAL A 219 7.40 17.05 -10.27
CA VAL A 219 5.99 17.48 -10.19
C VAL A 219 5.51 17.98 -11.55
N ALA A 220 6.33 18.75 -12.27
CA ALA A 220 6.02 19.20 -13.61
C ALA A 220 5.86 18.01 -14.58
N GLU A 221 6.79 17.06 -14.54
CA GLU A 221 6.74 15.85 -15.36
C GLU A 221 5.51 14.98 -15.06
N LEU A 222 5.20 14.77 -13.76
CA LEU A 222 4.01 14.03 -13.33
C LEU A 222 2.71 14.61 -13.90
N ASN A 223 2.60 15.94 -13.95
CA ASN A 223 1.44 16.62 -14.53
C ASN A 223 1.39 16.54 -16.08
N GLN A 224 2.53 16.28 -16.74
CA GLN A 224 2.62 16.11 -18.20
C GLN A 224 2.47 14.65 -18.66
N SER A 225 2.53 13.67 -17.76
CA SER A 225 2.49 12.23 -18.08
C SER A 225 1.17 11.80 -18.73
N LEU A 226 1.20 10.90 -19.72
CA LEU A 226 0.00 10.42 -20.44
C LEU A 226 -1.03 9.70 -19.54
N LEU A 227 -0.64 9.23 -18.35
CA LEU A 227 -1.58 8.73 -17.34
C LEU A 227 -2.52 9.84 -16.80
N THR A 228 -2.19 11.11 -17.05
CA THR A 228 -3.06 12.27 -16.83
C THR A 228 -3.85 12.64 -18.09
N SER A 229 -4.15 11.71 -19.00
CA SER A 229 -4.92 11.98 -20.24
C SER A 229 -6.35 11.40 -20.28
N HIS A 230 -6.79 10.68 -19.24
CA HIS A 230 -8.14 10.13 -19.12
C HIS A 230 -8.86 10.68 -17.87
N GLU A 231 -10.20 10.61 -17.87
CA GLU A 231 -11.18 11.41 -17.10
C GLU A 231 -10.97 11.56 -15.57
N LEU A 232 -10.02 10.84 -14.97
CA LEU A 232 -9.63 10.93 -13.56
C LEU A 232 -8.21 11.48 -13.44
N HIS A 233 -8.01 12.76 -13.79
CA HIS A 233 -6.70 13.40 -13.75
C HIS A 233 -6.22 13.63 -12.31
N PRO A 234 -5.21 12.89 -11.79
CA PRO A 234 -4.53 13.35 -10.59
C PRO A 234 -3.82 14.68 -10.88
N VAL A 235 -3.96 15.64 -9.98
CA VAL A 235 -3.18 16.89 -9.99
C VAL A 235 -2.09 16.75 -8.95
N PHE A 236 -0.85 16.84 -9.41
CA PHE A 236 0.30 16.87 -8.53
C PHE A 236 0.63 18.31 -8.18
N THR A 237 0.82 18.58 -6.90
CA THR A 237 1.19 19.91 -6.38
C THR A 237 2.42 19.78 -5.49
N GLY A 238 3.22 20.83 -5.42
CA GLY A 238 4.44 20.88 -4.61
C GLY A 238 5.64 21.38 -5.41
N PRO A 239 6.86 21.32 -4.84
CA PRO A 239 7.16 20.85 -3.49
C PRO A 239 6.47 21.68 -2.40
N HIS A 240 5.81 21.02 -1.45
CA HIS A 240 5.16 21.67 -0.30
C HIS A 240 6.05 21.58 0.93
N SER A 241 6.03 22.62 1.75
CA SER A 241 6.74 22.59 3.03
C SER A 241 6.26 21.43 3.90
N PRO A 242 7.16 20.65 4.52
CA PRO A 242 6.76 19.60 5.47
C PRO A 242 6.40 20.15 6.86
N ASP A 243 6.74 21.42 7.16
CA ASP A 243 6.54 22.15 8.41
C ASP A 243 5.41 23.19 8.36
#